data_AF-A0A850HJQ6-F1
#
_entry.id   AF-A0A850HJQ6-F1
#
_cell.length_a   1.000
_cell.length_b   1.000
_cell.length_c   1.000
_cell.angle_alpha   90.00
_cell.angle_beta   90.00
_cell.angle_gamma   90.00
#
_symmetry.space_group_name_H-M   'P 1'
#
loop_
_entity.id
_entity.type
_entity.pdbx_description
1 polymer ?
#
loop_
_entity_poly.entity_id
_entity_poly.type
_entity_poly.pdbx_seq_one_letter_code
_entity_poly.pdbx_strand_id
1 'polypeptide(L)'
;MKVCPNCNMELPDEAHFCPRCMFQYEKQEIQEIQIKNSHKKAILLWVFESILMIGMLSIIFLAKIKIQNLVNKNYLEESDIQNIISENFRTDENIIYDSEVENDLKDALGSGFADMKLTLGEETDEIYHENGMTIHTFGMLTVAVNQEEVIQDLLIDYTAGDNKKEYGIYGINGTSDVNSVKTILGTPDQEYGNELCYHFDREFSPGLNITFSDDGMVETLEYYYVQ
;
A
#
# COMPACT_ATOMS: atom_id res chain seq x y z
N MET A 1 5.19 -12.64 10.12
CA MET A 1 5.07 -12.49 8.65
C MET A 1 3.79 -13.17 8.19
N LYS A 2 2.98 -12.48 7.38
CA LYS A 2 1.79 -13.02 6.73
C LYS A 2 1.91 -12.90 5.22
N VAL A 3 1.26 -13.80 4.50
CA VAL A 3 1.25 -13.81 3.04
C VAL A 3 -0.04 -13.14 2.57
N CYS A 4 0.06 -12.20 1.62
CA CYS A 4 -1.11 -11.64 0.96
C CYS A 4 -1.87 -12.76 0.23
N PRO A 5 -3.16 -12.97 0.52
CA PRO A 5 -3.93 -14.05 -0.12
C PRO A 5 -4.25 -13.78 -1.60
N ASN A 6 -4.06 -12.56 -2.08
CA ASN A 6 -4.39 -12.18 -3.46
C ASN A 6 -3.16 -12.17 -4.39
N CYS A 7 -2.00 -11.69 -3.92
CA CYS A 7 -0.78 -11.58 -4.74
C CYS A 7 0.43 -12.36 -4.19
N ASN A 8 0.26 -13.13 -3.11
CA ASN A 8 1.27 -13.95 -2.45
C ASN A 8 2.52 -13.20 -1.94
N MET A 9 2.47 -11.86 -1.86
CA MET A 9 3.55 -11.06 -1.27
C MET A 9 3.69 -11.37 0.23
N GLU A 10 4.91 -11.59 0.70
CA GLU A 10 5.21 -11.70 2.13
C GLU A 10 5.21 -10.31 2.77
N LEU A 11 4.47 -10.16 3.86
CA LEU A 11 4.23 -8.89 4.52
C LEU A 11 4.42 -9.01 6.04
N PRO A 12 4.75 -7.91 6.73
CA PRO A 12 4.76 -7.86 8.20
C PRO A 12 3.39 -8.25 8.79
N ASP A 13 3.38 -8.80 10.00
CA ASP A 13 2.11 -9.22 10.65
C ASP A 13 1.19 -8.03 10.91
N GLU A 14 1.79 -6.86 11.10
CA GLU A 14 1.17 -5.57 11.37
C GLU A 14 0.47 -4.97 10.13
N ALA A 15 0.69 -5.50 8.92
CA ALA A 15 0.22 -4.86 7.70
C ALA A 15 -1.31 -4.69 7.65
N HIS A 16 -1.83 -3.49 7.49
CA HIS A 16 -3.30 -3.29 7.47
C HIS A 16 -3.92 -3.58 6.11
N PHE A 17 -3.13 -3.46 5.04
CA PHE A 17 -3.47 -3.90 3.69
C PHE A 17 -2.20 -4.33 2.94
N CYS A 18 -2.37 -5.08 1.85
CA CYS A 18 -1.26 -5.45 0.96
C CYS A 18 -0.91 -4.28 0.03
N PRO A 19 0.33 -3.77 0.02
CA PRO A 19 0.72 -2.64 -0.83
C PRO A 19 0.65 -2.99 -2.33
N ARG A 20 0.93 -4.24 -2.69
CA ARG A 20 0.93 -4.71 -4.09
C ARG A 20 -0.46 -4.79 -4.74
N CYS A 21 -1.50 -5.17 -4.00
CA CYS A 21 -2.82 -5.45 -4.58
C CYS A 21 -4.01 -4.98 -3.73
N MET A 22 -3.74 -4.10 -2.74
CA MET A 22 -4.71 -3.46 -1.85
C MET A 22 -5.63 -4.40 -1.06
N PHE A 23 -5.25 -5.67 -0.91
CA PHE A 23 -6.02 -6.60 -0.08
C PHE A 23 -6.02 -6.12 1.37
N GLN A 24 -7.17 -5.72 1.90
CA GLN A 24 -7.32 -5.28 3.28
C GLN A 24 -7.43 -6.48 4.23
N TYR A 25 -6.65 -6.46 5.31
CA TYR A 25 -6.71 -7.49 6.34
C TYR A 25 -7.81 -7.14 7.36
N GLU A 26 -8.64 -8.12 7.73
CA GLU A 26 -9.60 -7.96 8.84
C GLU A 26 -8.83 -7.65 10.14
N LYS A 27 -9.18 -6.54 10.81
CA LYS A 27 -8.56 -6.14 12.09
C LYS A 27 -8.73 -7.24 13.13
N GLN A 28 -7.63 -7.83 13.59
CA GLN A 28 -7.61 -8.56 14.85
C GLN A 28 -7.64 -7.53 15.99
N GLU A 29 -8.84 -7.21 16.48
CA GLU A 29 -9.00 -6.39 17.68
C GLU A 29 -8.37 -7.08 18.91
N ILE A 30 -7.25 -6.54 19.37
CA ILE A 30 -6.94 -6.28 20.78
C ILE A 30 -7.25 -7.44 21.74
N GLN A 31 -6.32 -8.42 21.84
CA GLN A 31 -6.18 -9.19 23.06
C GLN A 31 -5.46 -8.35 24.12
N GLU A 32 -6.16 -7.41 24.75
CA GLU A 32 -5.79 -6.84 26.04
C GLU A 32 -6.98 -6.01 26.56
N ILE A 33 -7.24 -6.03 27.86
CA ILE A 33 -8.46 -5.53 28.54
C ILE A 33 -9.63 -6.53 28.49
N GLN A 34 -9.56 -7.57 29.34
CA GLN A 34 -10.62 -7.95 30.31
C GLN A 34 -10.18 -9.18 31.14
N ILE A 35 -8.96 -9.18 31.68
CA ILE A 35 -8.78 -9.83 32.99
C ILE A 35 -9.30 -8.84 34.02
N LYS A 36 -10.54 -9.06 34.47
CA LYS A 36 -11.04 -8.89 35.85
C LYS A 36 -12.52 -8.53 35.84
N ASN A 37 -13.37 -9.56 35.85
CA ASN A 37 -14.50 -9.70 36.79
C ASN A 37 -15.23 -11.00 36.45
N SER A 38 -14.87 -12.08 37.14
CA SER A 38 -15.60 -12.52 38.34
C SER A 38 -16.65 -13.57 37.99
N HIS A 39 -16.22 -14.84 38.14
CA HIS A 39 -17.04 -15.97 38.54
C HIS A 39 -18.28 -15.55 39.37
N LYS A 40 -19.47 -15.74 38.80
CA LYS A 40 -20.75 -16.13 39.47
C LYS A 40 -21.92 -15.69 38.60
N LYS A 41 -22.47 -16.62 37.80
CA LYS A 41 -23.92 -16.69 37.46
C LYS A 41 -24.26 -17.81 36.45
N ALA A 42 -23.52 -18.93 36.48
CA ALA A 42 -23.70 -20.01 35.51
C ALA A 42 -24.87 -21.00 35.79
N ILE A 43 -25.82 -20.76 36.72
CA ILE A 43 -26.71 -21.88 37.15
C ILE A 43 -28.22 -21.56 37.21
N LEU A 44 -28.70 -20.32 37.07
CA LEU A 44 -30.12 -20.05 37.28
C LEU A 44 -30.84 -19.46 36.06
N LEU A 45 -31.79 -20.26 35.59
CA LEU A 45 -33.01 -19.88 34.85
C LEU A 45 -33.03 -20.17 33.35
N TRP A 46 -32.50 -21.36 33.04
CA TRP A 46 -32.85 -22.30 31.95
C TRP A 46 -34.37 -22.60 31.76
N VAL A 47 -35.29 -21.76 32.24
CA VAL A 47 -36.74 -22.03 32.28
C VAL A 47 -37.59 -20.91 31.63
N PHE A 48 -37.00 -19.80 31.21
CA PHE A 48 -37.72 -18.70 30.54
C PHE A 48 -37.67 -18.74 29.00
N GLU A 49 -37.07 -19.78 28.40
CA GLU A 49 -36.85 -19.86 26.94
C GLU A 49 -38.10 -20.18 26.10
N SER A 50 -39.18 -20.73 26.66
CA SER A 50 -40.30 -21.22 25.83
C SER A 50 -41.39 -20.19 25.53
N ILE A 51 -41.49 -19.08 26.29
CA ILE A 51 -42.57 -18.08 26.12
C ILE A 51 -42.11 -16.85 25.30
N LEU A 52 -40.79 -16.60 25.19
CA LEU A 52 -40.24 -15.46 24.43
C LEU A 52 -40.26 -15.64 22.90
N MET A 53 -40.39 -16.87 22.39
CA MET A 53 -40.28 -17.16 20.96
C MET A 53 -41.48 -16.71 20.12
N ILE A 54 -42.68 -16.56 20.71
CA ILE A 54 -43.88 -16.09 19.98
C ILE A 54 -43.92 -14.55 19.90
N GLY A 55 -43.37 -13.84 20.89
CA GLY A 55 -43.22 -12.38 20.86
C GLY A 55 -42.09 -11.88 19.94
N MET A 56 -41.05 -12.69 19.75
CA MET A 56 -39.90 -12.34 18.89
C MET A 56 -40.26 -12.22 17.40
N LEU A 57 -41.22 -13.01 16.89
CA LEU A 57 -41.61 -12.93 15.47
C LEU A 57 -42.35 -11.63 15.11
N SER A 58 -43.10 -11.04 16.05
CA SER A 58 -43.78 -9.75 15.84
C SER A 58 -42.83 -8.55 15.95
N ILE A 59 -41.75 -8.66 16.74
CA ILE A 59 -40.71 -7.63 16.87
C ILE A 59 -39.79 -7.62 15.64
N ILE A 60 -39.47 -8.78 15.05
CA ILE A 60 -38.62 -8.87 13.85
C ILE A 60 -39.27 -8.15 12.65
N PHE A 61 -40.60 -8.19 12.51
CA PHE A 61 -41.29 -7.52 11.42
C PHE A 61 -41.31 -5.98 11.57
N LEU A 62 -41.44 -5.47 12.80
CA LEU A 62 -41.34 -4.02 13.08
C LEU A 62 -39.89 -3.52 13.09
N ALA A 63 -38.92 -4.36 13.44
CA ALA A 63 -37.50 -4.03 13.38
C ALA A 63 -37.01 -3.86 11.93
N LYS A 64 -37.51 -4.61 10.95
CA LYS A 64 -37.16 -4.39 9.54
C LYS A 64 -37.60 -3.02 9.01
N ILE A 65 -38.78 -2.53 9.42
CA ILE A 65 -39.26 -1.17 9.06
C ILE A 65 -38.45 -0.08 9.76
N LYS A 66 -37.95 -0.33 10.98
CA LYS A 66 -37.11 0.63 11.70
C LYS A 66 -35.64 0.60 11.27
N ILE A 67 -35.12 -0.54 10.81
CA ILE A 67 -33.73 -0.69 10.32
C ILE A 67 -33.54 -0.01 8.97
N GLN A 68 -34.55 0.05 8.10
CA GLN A 68 -34.48 0.94 6.92
C GLN A 68 -34.47 2.44 7.29
N ASN A 69 -34.87 2.82 8.51
CA ASN A 69 -34.88 4.20 9.00
C ASN A 69 -33.83 4.48 10.11
N LEU A 70 -32.92 3.55 10.40
CA LEU A 70 -31.83 3.71 11.39
C LEU A 70 -30.44 3.33 10.86
N VAL A 71 -30.30 3.02 9.57
CA VAL A 71 -29.01 3.08 8.87
C VAL A 71 -28.80 4.50 8.36
N ASN A 72 -28.76 5.46 9.29
CA ASN A 72 -28.15 6.76 9.07
C ASN A 72 -27.83 7.45 10.40
N LYS A 73 -26.69 7.08 11.00
CA LYS A 73 -25.77 8.02 11.68
C LYS A 73 -24.56 7.27 12.23
N ASN A 74 -23.61 7.06 11.33
CA ASN A 74 -22.26 7.62 11.43
C ASN A 74 -21.73 7.60 9.99
N TYR A 75 -22.36 8.42 9.15
CA TYR A 75 -21.77 8.76 7.87
C TYR A 75 -20.66 9.76 8.19
N LEU A 76 -19.43 9.39 7.90
CA LEU A 76 -18.40 10.39 7.61
C LEU A 76 -19.01 11.33 6.58
N GLU A 77 -19.02 12.64 6.84
CA GLU A 77 -19.53 13.58 5.86
C GLU A 77 -18.69 13.45 4.59
N GLU A 78 -19.27 13.73 3.43
CA GLU A 78 -18.53 13.68 2.16
C GLU A 78 -17.29 14.58 2.22
N SER A 79 -17.35 15.68 3.00
CA SER A 79 -16.20 16.50 3.37
C SER A 79 -15.17 15.83 4.28
N ASP A 80 -15.57 14.92 5.17
CA ASP A 80 -14.64 14.17 6.02
C ASP A 80 -13.95 13.06 5.23
N ILE A 81 -14.66 12.41 4.29
CA ILE A 81 -14.07 11.46 3.34
C ILE A 81 -13.11 12.21 2.41
N GLN A 82 -13.51 13.37 1.89
CA GLN A 82 -12.64 14.20 1.05
C GLN A 82 -11.45 14.80 1.84
N ASN A 83 -11.62 15.13 3.13
CA ASN A 83 -10.52 15.55 3.99
C ASN A 83 -9.57 14.40 4.29
N ILE A 84 -10.08 13.21 4.63
CA ILE A 84 -9.25 12.00 4.82
C ILE A 84 -8.55 11.62 3.51
N ILE A 85 -9.21 11.74 2.36
CA ILE A 85 -8.59 11.53 1.05
C ILE A 85 -7.53 12.60 0.82
N SER A 86 -7.78 13.89 1.05
CA SER A 86 -6.78 14.95 0.89
C SER A 86 -5.61 14.90 1.90
N GLU A 87 -5.84 14.35 3.09
CA GLU A 87 -4.85 14.21 4.17
C GLU A 87 -4.02 12.93 4.04
N ASN A 88 -4.55 11.87 3.41
CA ASN A 88 -3.91 10.55 3.33
C ASN A 88 -3.62 10.07 1.90
N PHE A 89 -4.18 10.69 0.86
CA PHE A 89 -3.99 10.32 -0.53
C PHE A 89 -3.76 11.57 -1.39
N ARG A 90 -2.63 11.60 -2.10
CA ARG A 90 -2.25 12.81 -2.83
C ARG A 90 -2.99 12.93 -4.15
N THR A 91 -3.79 13.99 -4.24
CA THR A 91 -4.28 14.55 -5.50
C THR A 91 -3.29 15.64 -5.96
N ASP A 92 -2.55 15.33 -7.03
CA ASP A 92 -1.90 16.18 -8.05
C ASP A 92 -1.16 17.51 -7.73
N GLU A 93 -1.13 18.06 -6.51
CA GLU A 93 -0.57 19.40 -6.31
C GLU A 93 0.97 19.40 -6.15
N ASN A 94 1.65 19.61 -7.28
CA ASN A 94 3.01 20.15 -7.44
C ASN A 94 4.04 19.63 -6.43
N ILE A 95 4.50 18.39 -6.61
CA ILE A 95 5.75 17.93 -5.99
C ILE A 95 6.87 18.88 -6.46
N ILE A 96 7.42 19.68 -5.54
CA ILE A 96 8.48 20.64 -5.84
C ILE A 96 9.75 19.85 -6.16
N TYR A 97 10.18 19.95 -7.41
CA TYR A 97 11.28 19.19 -8.02
C TYR A 97 12.64 19.70 -7.55
N ASP A 98 13.47 18.83 -6.99
CA ASP A 98 14.91 19.05 -6.78
C ASP A 98 15.70 18.11 -7.71
N SER A 99 16.56 18.69 -8.56
CA SER A 99 16.95 18.12 -9.85
C SER A 99 18.30 17.41 -9.87
N GLU A 100 18.72 16.77 -8.77
CA GLU A 100 20.05 16.13 -8.70
C GLU A 100 20.08 14.67 -9.23
N VAL A 101 18.93 14.10 -9.62
CA VAL A 101 18.85 12.74 -10.18
C VAL A 101 19.15 12.76 -11.68
N GLU A 102 20.05 11.87 -12.14
CA GLU A 102 20.41 11.79 -13.57
C GLU A 102 19.25 11.23 -14.40
N ASN A 103 18.64 10.13 -13.98
CA ASN A 103 17.49 9.49 -14.63
C ASN A 103 16.30 9.35 -13.66
N ASP A 104 15.37 10.31 -13.69
CA ASP A 104 14.13 10.25 -12.90
C ASP A 104 13.04 9.49 -13.66
N LEU A 105 12.62 8.33 -13.13
CA LEU A 105 11.75 7.37 -13.80
C LEU A 105 10.26 7.48 -13.37
N LYS A 106 9.85 8.60 -12.76
CA LYS A 106 8.45 8.81 -12.32
C LYS A 106 7.36 8.60 -13.39
N ASP A 107 7.73 8.79 -14.66
CA ASP A 107 6.83 8.72 -15.83
C ASP A 107 7.02 7.43 -16.63
N ALA A 108 7.85 6.49 -16.15
CA ALA A 108 8.18 5.29 -16.88
C ALA A 108 7.10 4.20 -16.83
N LEU A 109 6.31 4.11 -15.75
CA LEU A 109 5.22 3.14 -15.68
C LEU A 109 4.19 3.38 -16.80
N GLY A 110 3.78 2.30 -17.48
CA GLY A 110 2.85 2.37 -18.60
C GLY A 110 3.45 2.85 -19.92
N SER A 111 4.70 3.28 -19.91
CA SER A 111 5.42 3.63 -21.13
C SER A 111 5.97 2.37 -21.82
N GLY A 112 6.23 2.48 -23.11
CA GLY A 112 6.89 1.42 -23.88
C GLY A 112 8.36 1.29 -23.49
N PHE A 113 8.83 0.06 -23.31
CA PHE A 113 10.20 -0.23 -22.87
C PHE A 113 11.28 0.22 -23.87
N ALA A 114 10.95 0.29 -25.17
CA ALA A 114 11.91 0.64 -26.22
C ALA A 114 12.60 2.00 -26.01
N ASP A 115 11.86 3.02 -25.58
CA ASP A 115 12.40 4.37 -25.36
C ASP A 115 13.34 4.42 -24.15
N MET A 116 12.99 3.68 -23.09
CA MET A 116 13.86 3.50 -21.93
C MET A 116 15.15 2.79 -22.33
N LYS A 117 15.06 1.68 -23.08
CA LYS A 117 16.25 0.93 -23.53
C LYS A 117 17.20 1.78 -24.38
N LEU A 118 16.67 2.64 -25.27
CA LEU A 118 17.49 3.58 -26.04
C LEU A 118 18.26 4.56 -25.15
N THR A 119 17.70 4.93 -24.01
CA THR A 119 18.28 5.88 -23.06
C THR A 119 19.32 5.20 -22.16
N LEU A 120 18.99 4.00 -21.66
CA LEU A 120 19.82 3.27 -20.69
C LEU A 120 20.94 2.44 -21.33
N GLY A 121 20.79 2.07 -22.60
CA GLY A 121 21.79 1.31 -23.35
C GLY A 121 21.62 -0.20 -23.21
N GLU A 122 22.73 -0.91 -23.01
CA GLU A 122 22.76 -2.37 -22.94
C GLU A 122 22.45 -2.86 -21.52
N GLU A 123 21.73 -3.98 -21.43
CA GLU A 123 21.49 -4.66 -20.16
C GLU A 123 22.81 -5.11 -19.50
N THR A 124 22.88 -4.97 -18.18
CA THR A 124 24.06 -5.39 -17.40
C THR A 124 24.04 -6.88 -17.02
N ASP A 125 22.84 -7.46 -16.94
CA ASP A 125 22.62 -8.87 -16.60
C ASP A 125 21.81 -9.61 -17.67
N GLU A 126 21.77 -10.94 -17.57
CA GLU A 126 20.96 -11.78 -18.46
C GLU A 126 19.47 -11.54 -18.26
N ILE A 127 18.76 -11.31 -19.37
CA ILE A 127 17.30 -11.17 -19.40
C ILE A 127 16.65 -12.48 -18.96
N TYR A 128 15.72 -12.41 -18.02
CA TYR A 128 14.96 -13.58 -17.55
C TYR A 128 13.45 -13.29 -17.51
N HIS A 129 12.65 -14.33 -17.27
CA HIS A 129 11.20 -14.23 -17.21
C HIS A 129 10.70 -14.65 -15.84
N GLU A 130 9.82 -13.84 -15.26
CA GLU A 130 9.24 -14.09 -13.94
C GLU A 130 7.81 -13.58 -13.90
N ASN A 131 6.89 -14.39 -13.35
CA ASN A 131 5.47 -14.02 -13.19
C ASN A 131 4.78 -13.50 -14.47
N GLY A 132 5.19 -13.98 -15.64
CA GLY A 132 4.64 -13.56 -16.94
C GLY A 132 5.19 -12.24 -17.47
N MET A 133 6.22 -11.69 -16.82
CA MET A 133 6.95 -10.50 -17.22
C MET A 133 8.35 -10.87 -17.71
N THR A 134 8.90 -10.07 -18.61
CA THR A 134 10.31 -10.08 -19.00
C THR A 134 11.06 -9.06 -18.14
N ILE A 135 12.17 -9.49 -17.54
CA ILE A 135 12.94 -8.70 -16.59
C ILE A 135 14.26 -8.26 -17.23
N HIS A 136 14.52 -6.95 -17.21
CA HIS A 136 15.74 -6.31 -17.72
C HIS A 136 16.47 -5.59 -16.60
N THR A 137 17.80 -5.67 -16.59
CA THR A 137 18.63 -5.02 -15.54
C THR A 137 19.62 -4.05 -16.17
N PHE A 138 19.73 -2.86 -15.59
CA PHE A 138 20.64 -1.78 -15.94
C PHE A 138 21.33 -1.27 -14.68
N GLY A 139 22.45 -1.91 -14.31
CA GLY A 139 23.17 -1.59 -13.09
C GLY A 139 22.32 -1.87 -11.85
N MET A 140 21.94 -0.80 -11.14
CA MET A 140 21.08 -0.88 -9.95
C MET A 140 19.58 -0.88 -10.25
N LEU A 141 19.17 -0.70 -11.51
CA LEU A 141 17.78 -0.67 -11.94
C LEU A 141 17.35 -2.03 -12.50
N THR A 142 16.24 -2.57 -12.00
CA THR A 142 15.51 -3.70 -12.59
C THR A 142 14.18 -3.20 -13.13
N VAL A 143 13.83 -3.62 -14.35
CA VAL A 143 12.62 -3.22 -15.06
C VAL A 143 11.82 -4.47 -15.42
N ALA A 144 10.58 -4.58 -14.95
CA ALA A 144 9.67 -5.63 -15.34
C ALA A 144 8.70 -5.15 -16.42
N VAL A 145 8.63 -5.90 -17.51
CA VAL A 145 7.89 -5.54 -18.71
C VAL A 145 6.88 -6.64 -19.04
N ASN A 146 5.66 -6.26 -19.41
CA ASN A 146 4.64 -7.23 -19.84
C ASN A 146 4.86 -7.73 -21.28
N GLN A 147 3.98 -8.61 -21.76
CA GLN A 147 4.04 -9.18 -23.11
C GLN A 147 3.84 -8.16 -24.25
N GLU A 148 3.31 -6.98 -23.95
CA GLU A 148 3.11 -5.87 -24.89
C GLU A 148 4.28 -4.87 -24.85
N GLU A 149 5.39 -5.23 -24.19
CA GLU A 149 6.57 -4.38 -24.01
C GLU A 149 6.28 -3.09 -23.22
N VAL A 150 5.27 -3.13 -22.34
CA VAL A 150 4.91 -2.01 -21.45
C VAL A 150 5.47 -2.22 -20.06
N ILE A 151 6.13 -1.19 -19.52
CA ILE A 151 6.75 -1.21 -18.18
C ILE A 151 5.66 -1.30 -17.10
N GLN A 152 5.79 -2.28 -16.20
CA GLN A 152 4.85 -2.54 -15.11
C GLN A 152 5.44 -2.30 -13.73
N ASP A 153 6.76 -2.48 -13.59
CA ASP A 153 7.47 -2.44 -12.31
C ASP A 153 8.91 -1.95 -12.53
N LEU A 154 9.41 -1.16 -11.58
CA LEU A 154 10.76 -0.64 -11.52
C LEU A 154 11.28 -0.82 -10.09
N LEU A 155 12.39 -1.53 -9.95
CA LEU A 155 13.11 -1.66 -8.68
C LEU A 155 14.48 -1.02 -8.82
N ILE A 156 14.79 -0.04 -7.98
CA ILE A 156 16.13 0.53 -7.85
C ILE A 156 16.73 0.05 -6.52
N ASP A 157 17.84 -0.68 -6.58
CA ASP A 157 18.57 -1.18 -5.41
C ASP A 157 19.92 -0.45 -5.23
N TYR A 158 19.93 0.57 -4.36
CA TYR A 158 21.12 1.37 -4.08
C TYR A 158 22.17 0.64 -3.23
N THR A 159 21.92 -0.60 -2.81
CA THR A 159 22.93 -1.46 -2.16
C THR A 159 23.84 -2.16 -3.18
N ALA A 160 23.36 -2.30 -4.43
CA ALA A 160 24.07 -2.99 -5.51
C ALA A 160 25.02 -2.08 -6.32
N GLY A 161 24.92 -0.74 -6.18
CA GLY A 161 25.64 0.21 -7.02
C GLY A 161 26.33 1.36 -6.27
N ASP A 162 27.39 1.90 -6.89
CA ASP A 162 28.19 3.00 -6.31
C ASP A 162 27.57 4.39 -6.55
N ASN A 163 26.90 4.61 -7.69
CA ASN A 163 26.31 5.91 -8.04
C ASN A 163 24.87 6.05 -7.54
N LYS A 164 24.70 6.45 -6.28
CA LYS A 164 23.39 6.59 -5.63
C LYS A 164 22.46 7.68 -6.21
N LYS A 165 22.88 8.40 -7.26
CA LYS A 165 22.08 9.45 -7.93
C LYS A 165 21.75 9.13 -9.39
N GLU A 166 22.21 7.97 -9.89
CA GLU A 166 22.04 7.57 -11.29
C GLU A 166 20.56 7.43 -11.67
N TYR A 167 19.77 6.83 -10.78
CA TYR A 167 18.34 6.65 -10.94
C TYR A 167 17.59 7.25 -9.76
N GLY A 168 16.31 7.53 -9.96
CA GLY A 168 15.41 7.97 -8.91
C GLY A 168 13.95 8.03 -9.36
N ILE A 169 13.06 8.29 -8.40
CA ILE A 169 11.61 8.40 -8.62
C ILE A 169 11.12 9.66 -7.90
N TYR A 170 10.50 10.59 -8.63
CA TYR A 170 10.07 11.89 -8.10
C TYR A 170 11.21 12.69 -7.43
N GLY A 171 12.43 12.57 -7.97
CA GLY A 171 13.64 13.20 -7.42
C GLY A 171 14.23 12.50 -6.20
N ILE A 172 13.62 11.42 -5.71
CA ILE A 172 14.16 10.61 -4.59
C ILE A 172 15.18 9.63 -5.13
N ASN A 173 16.32 9.53 -4.46
CA ASN A 173 17.41 8.65 -4.82
C ASN A 173 18.11 8.07 -3.58
N GLY A 174 19.17 7.28 -3.75
CA GLY A 174 19.88 6.62 -2.64
C GLY A 174 20.64 7.58 -1.70
N THR A 175 20.64 8.89 -1.97
CA THR A 175 21.14 9.94 -1.08
C THR A 175 20.03 10.68 -0.34
N SER A 176 18.76 10.36 -0.58
CA SER A 176 17.64 10.91 0.16
C SER A 176 17.51 10.25 1.54
N ASP A 177 17.18 11.05 2.55
CA ASP A 177 16.80 10.57 3.88
C ASP A 177 15.27 10.56 4.08
N VAL A 178 14.82 9.92 5.15
CA VAL A 178 13.38 9.81 5.50
C VAL A 178 12.68 11.17 5.54
N ASN A 179 13.33 12.22 6.07
CA ASN A 179 12.71 13.54 6.20
C ASN A 179 12.55 14.22 4.84
N SER A 180 13.54 14.05 3.97
CA SER A 180 13.53 14.55 2.60
C SER A 180 12.40 13.87 1.82
N VAL A 181 12.27 12.54 1.94
CA VAL A 181 11.18 11.78 1.32
C VAL A 181 9.82 12.28 1.81
N LYS A 182 9.59 12.41 3.13
CA LYS A 182 8.31 12.92 3.67
C LYS A 182 8.06 14.39 3.30
N THR A 183 9.10 15.18 3.04
CA THR A 183 8.96 16.56 2.55
C THR A 183 8.48 16.58 1.09
N ILE A 184 9.06 15.72 0.26
CA ILE A 184 8.73 15.60 -1.17
C ILE A 184 7.36 14.94 -1.35
N LEU A 185 7.17 13.76 -0.74
CA LEU A 185 6.00 12.88 -0.91
C LEU A 185 4.90 13.05 0.13
N GLY A 186 5.12 13.84 1.17
CA GLY A 186 4.12 14.07 2.22
C GLY A 186 4.00 12.87 3.17
N THR A 187 2.78 12.67 3.68
CA THR A 187 2.47 11.57 4.59
C THR A 187 2.35 10.25 3.80
N PRO A 188 3.05 9.18 4.20
CA PRO A 188 2.90 7.87 3.57
C PRO A 188 1.57 7.22 3.95
N ASP A 189 1.03 6.38 3.06
CA ASP A 189 -0.15 5.55 3.31
C ASP A 189 0.11 4.47 4.36
N GLN A 190 1.35 3.94 4.39
CA GLN A 190 1.82 2.98 5.40
C GLN A 190 3.28 3.23 5.79
N GLU A 191 3.60 2.91 7.05
CA GLU A 191 4.95 2.98 7.61
C GLU A 191 5.21 1.71 8.42
N TYR A 192 6.17 0.88 7.96
CA TYR A 192 6.54 -0.40 8.57
C TYR A 192 8.02 -0.43 8.91
N GLY A 193 8.38 -0.23 10.17
CA GLY A 193 9.78 -0.28 10.58
C GLY A 193 10.62 0.72 9.77
N ASN A 194 11.40 0.22 8.81
CA ASN A 194 12.23 0.99 7.89
C ASN A 194 11.65 1.12 6.47
N GLU A 195 10.36 0.90 6.26
CA GLU A 195 9.70 1.01 4.95
C GLU A 195 8.57 2.05 4.98
N LEU A 196 8.48 2.87 3.93
CA LEU A 196 7.35 3.77 3.66
C LEU A 196 6.66 3.36 2.36
N CYS A 197 5.33 3.25 2.38
CA CYS A 197 4.52 2.95 1.21
C CYS A 197 3.66 4.16 0.84
N TYR A 198 3.71 4.56 -0.43
CA TYR A 198 2.92 5.64 -1.01
C TYR A 198 2.02 5.10 -2.12
N HIS A 199 0.82 5.63 -2.22
CA HIS A 199 -0.12 5.39 -3.30
C HIS A 199 -0.50 6.70 -3.98
N PHE A 200 -0.43 6.73 -5.31
CA PHE A 200 -0.77 7.91 -6.08
C PHE A 200 -2.14 7.74 -6.74
N ASP A 201 -3.07 8.64 -6.46
CA ASP A 201 -4.39 8.65 -7.07
C ASP A 201 -4.33 9.29 -8.47
N ARG A 202 -3.77 8.54 -9.43
CA ARG A 202 -3.65 8.91 -10.85
C ARG A 202 -3.88 7.71 -11.75
N GLU A 203 -3.76 7.89 -13.07
CA GLU A 203 -4.00 6.80 -14.05
C GLU A 203 -3.20 5.55 -13.65
N PHE A 204 -3.90 4.41 -13.55
CA PHE A 204 -3.39 3.10 -13.10
C PHE A 204 -2.88 3.03 -11.65
N SER A 205 -3.12 4.06 -10.85
CA SER A 205 -2.95 4.11 -9.39
C SER A 205 -1.62 3.50 -8.90
N PRO A 206 -0.46 4.04 -9.31
CA PRO A 206 0.81 3.42 -9.02
C PRO A 206 1.15 3.50 -7.52
N GLY A 207 1.87 2.48 -7.04
CA GLY A 207 2.44 2.42 -5.71
C GLY A 207 3.95 2.71 -5.74
N LEU A 208 4.47 3.30 -4.67
CA LEU A 208 5.90 3.48 -4.43
C LEU A 208 6.24 3.01 -3.02
N ASN A 209 6.99 1.91 -2.94
CA ASN A 209 7.57 1.44 -1.69
C ASN A 209 9.03 1.93 -1.59
N ILE A 210 9.41 2.40 -0.40
CA ILE A 210 10.73 2.96 -0.13
C ILE A 210 11.28 2.29 1.12
N THR A 211 12.38 1.56 0.99
CA THR A 211 13.09 0.98 2.14
C THR A 211 14.28 1.83 2.52
N PHE A 212 14.53 1.96 3.82
CA PHE A 212 15.61 2.76 4.39
C PHE A 212 16.61 1.89 5.15
N SER A 213 17.88 2.27 5.10
CA SER A 213 18.93 1.67 5.93
C SER A 213 18.74 2.02 7.41
N ASP A 214 19.51 1.36 8.28
CA ASP A 214 19.60 1.71 9.71
C ASP A 214 20.03 3.17 9.94
N ASP A 215 20.78 3.75 9.00
CA ASP A 215 21.22 5.15 9.02
C ASP A 215 20.15 6.13 8.50
N GLY A 216 18.99 5.62 8.07
CA GLY A 216 17.85 6.41 7.61
C GLY A 216 17.96 6.90 6.16
N MET A 217 18.82 6.29 5.36
CA MET A 217 19.02 6.62 3.94
C MET A 217 18.25 5.64 3.06
N VAL A 218 17.74 6.10 1.91
CA VAL A 218 17.05 5.21 0.96
C VAL A 218 17.99 4.09 0.48
N GLU A 219 17.55 2.83 0.63
CA GLU A 219 18.20 1.62 0.13
C GLU A 219 17.52 1.11 -1.13
N THR A 220 16.18 1.09 -1.15
CA THR A 220 15.43 0.65 -2.32
C THR A 220 14.27 1.58 -2.64
N LEU A 221 13.95 1.67 -3.93
CA LEU A 221 12.70 2.24 -4.46
C LEU A 221 12.04 1.19 -5.36
N GLU A 222 10.82 0.79 -5.04
CA GLU A 222 9.99 -0.09 -5.86
C GLU A 222 8.76 0.69 -6.34
N TYR A 223 8.65 0.90 -7.64
CA TYR A 223 7.61 1.72 -8.26
C TYR A 223 6.82 0.89 -9.28
N TYR A 224 5.54 0.68 -9.03
CA TYR A 224 4.76 -0.37 -9.70
C TYR A 224 3.28 -0.01 -9.87
N TYR A 225 2.59 -0.72 -10.76
CA TYR A 225 1.13 -0.69 -10.80
C TYR A 225 0.49 -1.57 -9.73
N VAL A 226 -0.46 -0.99 -9.01
CA VAL A 226 -1.30 -1.72 -8.06
C VAL A 226 -2.33 -2.52 -8.86
N GLN A 227 -2.25 -3.85 -8.78
CA GLN A 227 -3.15 -4.78 -9.49
C GLN A 227 -4.38 -5.15 -8.67
#